data_AF-A0A7C3QR11-F1
#
_entry.id   AF-A0A7C3QR11-F1
#
_cell.length_a   1.000
_cell.length_b   1.000
_cell.length_c   1.000
_cell.angle_alpha   90.00
_cell.angle_beta   90.00
_cell.angle_gamma   90.00
#
_symmetry.space_group_name_H-M   'P 1'
#
loop_
_entity.id
_entity.type
_entity.pdbx_description
1 polymer ?
#
loop_
_entity_poly.entity_id
_entity_poly.type
_entity_poly.pdbx_seq_one_letter_code
_entity_poly.pdbx_strand_id
1 'polypeptide(L)'
;MKTPAGKECPHFYGDYFRGRNVEECRLLKAQGERWTRDLCATCPLPEITRANSCQHMKVKTRIIRPITAMFQRRVQVYALCEKTHR
;
A
#
# COMPACT_ATOMS: atom_id res chain seq x y z
N MET A 1 5.54 4.38 9.69
CA MET A 1 6.40 3.18 9.88
C MET A 1 7.07 2.83 8.56
N LYS A 2 8.30 2.31 8.59
CA LYS A 2 8.99 1.86 7.36
C LYS A 2 8.54 0.44 7.00
N THR A 3 8.14 0.26 5.75
CA THR A 3 7.83 -1.03 5.15
C THR A 3 9.09 -1.88 4.98
N PRO A 4 8.98 -3.19 4.70
CA PRO A 4 10.12 -4.05 4.40
C PRO A 4 10.94 -3.58 3.19
N ALA A 5 10.32 -2.81 2.28
CA ALA A 5 10.99 -2.17 1.15
C ALA A 5 11.67 -0.83 1.50
N GLY A 6 11.76 -0.46 2.79
CA GLY A 6 12.39 0.78 3.26
C GLY A 6 11.57 2.05 3.06
N LYS A 7 10.42 1.98 2.37
CA LYS A 7 9.53 3.13 2.15
C LYS A 7 8.62 3.38 3.35
N GLU A 8 8.33 4.65 3.66
CA GLU A 8 7.35 5.00 4.68
C GLU A 8 5.93 4.87 4.13
N CYS A 9 5.09 4.08 4.80
CA CYS A 9 3.69 3.90 4.41
C CYS A 9 2.77 4.02 5.63
N PRO A 10 1.70 4.84 5.58
CA PRO A 10 0.78 4.99 6.70
C PRO A 10 -0.11 3.76 6.92
N HIS A 11 -0.28 2.92 5.90
CA HIS A 11 -1.13 1.72 5.96
C HIS A 11 -0.37 0.45 6.35
N PHE A 12 0.94 0.54 6.51
CA PHE A 12 1.76 -0.58 6.95
C PHE A 12 1.79 -0.65 8.47
N TYR A 13 1.56 -1.85 9.00
CA TYR A 13 1.68 -2.15 10.42
C TYR A 13 2.67 -3.30 10.60
N GLY A 14 3.59 -3.12 11.54
CA GLY A 14 4.46 -4.18 12.02
C GLY A 14 4.47 -4.20 13.55
N ASP A 15 4.27 -5.37 14.13
CA ASP A 15 4.45 -5.65 15.55
C ASP A 15 5.71 -6.51 15.71
N TYR A 16 6.76 -5.88 16.23
CA TYR A 16 8.04 -6.51 16.53
C TYR A 16 8.29 -6.70 18.03
N PHE A 17 7.26 -6.54 18.86
CA PHE A 17 7.42 -6.52 20.31
C PHE A 17 7.73 -7.92 20.86
N ARG A 18 8.82 -8.03 21.64
CA ARG A 18 9.22 -9.27 22.34
C ARG A 18 9.28 -10.51 21.45
N GLY A 19 9.92 -10.40 20.28
CA GLY A 19 10.10 -11.53 19.36
C GLY A 19 8.91 -11.83 18.45
N ARG A 20 7.80 -11.07 18.57
CA ARG A 20 6.78 -11.04 17.51
C ARG A 20 7.39 -10.45 16.24
N ASN A 21 6.91 -10.92 15.09
CA ASN A 21 7.26 -10.40 13.78
C ASN A 21 6.01 -10.42 12.91
N VAL A 22 4.96 -9.74 13.36
CA VAL A 22 3.70 -9.67 12.63
C VAL A 22 3.76 -8.45 11.74
N GLU A 23 3.61 -8.66 10.44
CA GLU A 23 3.51 -7.58 9.47
C GLU A 23 2.23 -7.70 8.68
N GLU A 24 1.56 -6.57 8.45
CA GLU A 24 0.38 -6.53 7.62
C GLU A 24 0.23 -5.18 6.91
N CYS A 25 -0.36 -5.23 5.71
CA CYS A 25 -0.87 -4.05 5.06
C CYS A 25 -2.36 -3.91 5.37
N ARG A 26 -2.71 -2.97 6.24
CA ARG A 26 -4.10 -2.75 6.68
C ARG A 26 -5.03 -2.40 5.52
N LEU A 27 -4.51 -1.71 4.51
CA LEU A 27 -5.28 -1.31 3.33
C LEU A 27 -5.68 -2.52 2.47
N LEU A 28 -4.74 -3.41 2.18
CA LEU A 28 -5.03 -4.64 1.42
C LEU A 28 -5.88 -5.62 2.23
N LYS A 29 -5.62 -5.74 3.54
CA LYS A 29 -6.44 -6.53 4.45
C LYS A 29 -7.90 -6.06 4.44
N ALA A 30 -8.14 -4.74 4.46
CA ALA A 30 -9.49 -4.16 4.38
C ALA A 30 -10.19 -4.44 3.04
N GLN A 31 -9.44 -4.69 1.97
CA GLN A 31 -9.97 -5.09 0.66
C GLN A 31 -10.10 -6.61 0.50
N GLY A 32 -9.78 -7.40 1.54
CA GLY A 32 -9.78 -8.87 1.47
C GLY A 32 -8.64 -9.46 0.65
N GLU A 33 -7.62 -8.66 0.31
CA GLU A 33 -6.50 -9.04 -0.53
C GLU A 33 -5.37 -9.70 0.30
N ARG A 34 -4.76 -10.74 -0.26
CA ARG A 34 -3.64 -11.45 0.41
C ARG A 34 -2.34 -10.67 0.24
N TRP A 35 -1.99 -9.88 1.26
CA TRP A 35 -0.72 -9.15 1.29
C TRP A 35 0.49 -10.06 1.53
N THR A 36 1.61 -9.71 0.92
CA THR A 36 2.93 -10.35 1.11
C THR A 36 4.03 -9.27 1.04
N ARG A 37 5.18 -9.52 1.68
CA ARG A 37 6.28 -8.54 1.82
C ARG A 37 6.82 -8.02 0.49
N ASP A 38 6.87 -8.86 -0.54
CA ASP A 38 7.33 -8.54 -1.90
C ASP A 38 6.50 -7.44 -2.56
N LEU A 39 5.21 -7.35 -2.24
CA LEU A 39 4.32 -6.32 -2.78
C LEU A 39 4.71 -4.91 -2.35
N CYS A 40 5.39 -4.76 -1.21
CA CYS A 40 5.86 -3.44 -0.77
C CYS A 40 6.92 -2.85 -1.70
N ALA A 41 7.71 -3.69 -2.38
CA ALA A 41 8.72 -3.22 -3.33
C ALA A 41 8.09 -2.61 -4.60
N THR A 42 6.93 -3.11 -5.01
CA THR A 42 6.22 -2.68 -6.23
C THR A 42 5.04 -1.75 -5.97
N CYS A 43 4.78 -1.40 -4.70
CA CYS A 43 3.62 -0.59 -4.32
C CYS A 43 3.87 0.91 -4.60
N PRO A 44 3.04 1.57 -5.43
CA PRO A 44 3.15 3.01 -5.69
C PRO A 44 2.50 3.88 -4.59
N LEU A 45 1.81 3.25 -3.61
CA LEU A 45 1.05 3.97 -2.59
C LEU A 45 1.88 5.01 -1.80
N PRO A 46 3.09 4.70 -1.29
CA PRO A 46 3.90 5.69 -0.57
C PRO A 46 4.20 6.94 -1.39
N GLU A 47 4.43 6.77 -2.70
CA GLU A 47 4.75 7.86 -3.61
C GLU A 47 3.51 8.70 -3.89
N ILE A 48 2.35 8.07 -4.12
CA ILE A 48 1.06 8.77 -4.30
C ILE A 48 0.71 9.56 -3.05
N THR A 49 0.83 8.96 -1.85
CA THR A 49 0.51 9.65 -0.60
C THR A 49 1.47 10.79 -0.29
N ARG A 50 2.75 10.69 -0.67
CA ARG A 50 3.70 11.81 -0.52
C ARG A 50 3.46 12.93 -1.52
N ALA A 51 3.05 12.60 -2.75
CA ALA A 51 2.77 13.60 -3.79
C ALA A 51 1.43 14.32 -3.60
N ASN A 52 0.47 13.72 -2.87
CA ASN A 52 -0.86 14.27 -2.66
C ASN A 52 -1.08 14.72 -1.22
N SER A 53 -1.39 16.00 -1.01
CA SER A 53 -1.71 16.58 0.30
C SER A 53 -3.21 16.52 0.66
N CYS A 54 -4.03 15.79 -0.11
CA CYS A 54 -5.47 15.69 0.12
C CYS A 54 -5.80 14.86 1.37
N GLN A 55 -6.34 15.52 2.41
CA GLN A 55 -6.74 14.87 3.66
C GLN A 55 -7.95 13.92 3.50
N HIS A 56 -8.80 14.18 2.51
CA HIS A 56 -9.99 13.37 2.20
C HIS A 56 -9.78 12.44 0.99
N MET A 57 -8.54 12.01 0.76
CA MET A 57 -8.23 11.09 -0.33
C MET A 57 -8.78 9.70 -0.02
N LYS A 58 -9.64 9.19 -0.89
CA LYS A 58 -10.05 7.78 -0.92
C LYS A 58 -9.06 6.99 -1.74
N VAL A 59 -8.54 5.93 -1.14
CA VAL A 59 -7.61 5.01 -1.80
C VAL A 59 -8.26 3.63 -1.87
N LYS A 60 -8.28 3.05 -3.07
CA LYS A 60 -8.63 1.66 -3.32
C LYS A 60 -7.40 0.94 -3.86
N THR A 61 -7.20 -0.30 -3.44
CA THR A 61 -6.05 -1.11 -3.88
C THR A 61 -6.48 -2.51 -4.25
N ARG A 62 -5.87 -3.06 -5.29
CA ARG A 62 -6.06 -4.45 -5.71
C ARG A 62 -4.75 -5.09 -6.12
N ILE A 63 -4.66 -6.42 -6.04
CA ILE A 63 -3.49 -7.16 -6.48
C ILE A 63 -3.73 -7.66 -7.90
N ILE A 64 -2.87 -7.24 -8.83
CA ILE A 64 -2.95 -7.63 -10.25
C ILE A 64 -1.69 -8.37 -10.68
N ARG A 65 -1.78 -9.09 -11.79
CA ARG A 65 -0.65 -9.72 -12.49
C ARG A 65 -0.58 -9.19 -13.92
N PRO A 66 -0.04 -7.98 -14.13
CA PRO A 66 -0.01 -7.38 -15.46
C PRO A 66 0.97 -8.14 -16.37
N ILE A 67 0.59 -8.33 -17.64
CA ILE A 67 1.43 -8.98 -18.66
C ILE A 67 2.74 -8.22 -18.85
N THR A 68 2.69 -6.88 -18.76
CA THR A 68 3.85 -5.98 -18.86
C THR A 68 4.91 -6.20 -17.79
N ALA A 69 4.57 -6.85 -16.67
CA ALA A 69 5.51 -7.19 -15.61
C ALA A 69 5.76 -8.70 -15.54
N MET A 70 5.69 -9.42 -16.67
CA MET A 70 5.92 -10.86 -16.72
C MET A 70 5.05 -11.62 -15.68
N PHE A 71 3.78 -11.23 -15.55
CA PHE A 71 2.82 -11.81 -14.60
C PHE A 71 3.20 -11.71 -13.10
N GLN A 72 4.20 -10.90 -12.76
CA GLN A 72 4.54 -10.64 -11.37
C GLN A 72 3.38 -9.96 -10.64
N ARG A 73 3.19 -10.30 -9.36
CA ARG A 73 2.16 -9.68 -8.52
C ARG A 73 2.53 -8.22 -8.28
N ARG A 74 1.59 -7.32 -8.54
CA ARG A 74 1.74 -5.88 -8.30
C ARG A 74 0.53 -5.31 -7.60
N VAL A 75 0.78 -4.29 -6.80
CA VAL A 75 -0.29 -3.50 -6.16
C VAL A 75 -0.73 -2.42 -7.15
N GLN A 76 -1.97 -2.50 -7.60
CA GLN A 76 -2.60 -1.39 -8.31
C GLN A 76 -3.33 -0.51 -7.32
N VAL A 77 -3.04 0.79 -7.38
CA VAL A 77 -3.61 1.80 -6.50
C VAL A 77 -4.49 2.72 -7.33
N TYR A 78 -5.70 2.96 -6.85
CA TYR A 78 -6.61 3.97 -7.37
C TYR A 78 -6.86 4.99 -6.27
N ALA A 79 -6.49 6.24 -6.51
CA ALA A 79 -6.63 7.32 -5.54
C ALA A 79 -7.56 8.40 -6.12
N LEU A 80 -8.52 8.85 -5.31
CA LEU A 80 -9.48 9.89 -5.65
C LEU A 80 -9.61 10.86 -4.47
N CYS A 81 -9.53 12.16 -4.72
CA CYS A 81 -9.79 13.18 -3.70
C CYS A 81 -11.26 13.62 -3.81
N GLU A 82 -12.08 13.30 -2.79
CA GLU A 82 -13.52 13.62 -2.79
C GLU A 82 -13.82 15.11 -2.56
N LYS A 83 -12.88 15.84 -1.95
CA LYS A 83 -12.98 17.29 -1.71
C LYS A 83 -11.72 17.97 -2.21
N THR A 84 -11.67 18.22 -3.51
CA THR A 84 -10.75 19.21 -4.07
C THR A 84 -11.38 20.56 -3.82
N HIS A 85 -10.84 21.34 -2.87
CA HIS A 85 -11.22 22.75 -2.74
C HIS A 85 -10.99 23.42 -4.11
N ARG A 86 -12.08 23.82 -4.76
CA ARG A 86 -12.06 24.66 -5.96
C ARG A 86 -12.83 25.93 -5.64
#